data_AF-A0A199VJP9-F1
#
_entry.id   AF-A0A199VJP9-F1
#
_cell.length_a   1.000
_cell.length_b   1.000
_cell.length_c   1.000
_cell.angle_alpha   90.00
_cell.angle_beta   90.00
_cell.angle_gamma   90.00
#
_symmetry.space_group_name_H-M   'P 1'
#
loop_
_entity.id
_entity.type
_entity.pdbx_description
1 polymer ?
#
loop_
_entity_poly.entity_id
_entity_poly.type
_entity_poly.pdbx_seq_one_letter_code
_entity_poly.pdbx_strand_id
1 'polypeptide(L)'
;MCPLFTFLVSPLSKRISLKKKYKVLRKVKEHHKKKAKEAKKLGLNKRKKVEKDPGIPNDWPFKEQELKALEARRERALEELEQKKAAHKERVLASQNLFLCL
;
A
#
# COMPACT_ATOMS: atom_id res chain seq x y z
N MET A 1 13.54 -65.26 -0.06
CA MET A 1 13.52 -64.76 -1.46
C MET A 1 12.65 -63.52 -1.51
N CYS A 2 13.26 -62.33 -1.43
CA CYS A 2 12.54 -61.07 -1.65
C CYS A 2 12.88 -60.58 -3.06
N PRO A 3 11.92 -60.44 -3.97
CA PRO A 3 12.20 -59.88 -5.28
C PRO A 3 12.41 -58.37 -5.09
N LEU A 4 13.66 -57.95 -5.23
CA LEU A 4 14.07 -56.59 -5.53
C LEU A 4 13.44 -56.17 -6.86
N PHE A 5 12.16 -55.78 -6.85
CA PHE A 5 11.56 -55.07 -7.98
C PHE A 5 11.63 -53.57 -7.69
N THR A 6 12.85 -53.03 -7.78
CA THR A 6 13.05 -51.59 -7.87
C THR A 6 12.46 -51.13 -9.21
N PHE A 7 11.19 -50.74 -9.18
CA PHE A 7 10.56 -50.00 -10.26
C PHE A 7 11.30 -48.67 -10.40
N LEU A 8 12.19 -48.59 -11.37
CA LEU A 8 12.91 -47.38 -11.75
C LEU A 8 11.88 -46.32 -12.16
N VAL A 9 11.50 -45.43 -11.24
CA VAL A 9 10.68 -44.25 -11.55
C VAL A 9 11.53 -43.31 -12.40
N SER A 10 11.37 -43.41 -13.71
CA SER A 10 11.95 -42.48 -14.68
C SER A 10 11.56 -41.04 -14.30
N PRO A 11 12.53 -40.09 -14.18
CA PRO A 11 12.23 -38.73 -13.75
C PRO A 11 11.35 -38.03 -14.78
N LEU A 12 10.19 -37.54 -14.32
CA LEU A 12 9.26 -36.83 -15.17
C LEU A 12 9.95 -35.61 -15.77
N SER A 13 10.06 -35.58 -17.10
CA SER A 13 10.76 -34.49 -17.79
C SER A 13 10.11 -33.14 -17.47
N LYS A 14 10.93 -32.10 -17.26
CA LYS A 14 10.48 -30.71 -17.08
C LYS A 14 9.83 -30.13 -18.36
N ARG A 15 9.83 -30.89 -19.47
CA ARG A 15 9.31 -30.46 -20.77
C ARG A 15 7.78 -30.39 -20.71
N ILE A 16 7.26 -29.18 -20.90
CA ILE A 16 5.82 -28.92 -20.94
C ILE A 16 5.37 -28.86 -22.40
N SER A 17 4.31 -29.60 -22.74
CA SER A 17 3.70 -29.48 -24.07
C SER A 17 3.09 -28.09 -24.28
N LEU A 18 3.13 -27.58 -25.52
CA LEU A 18 2.61 -26.25 -25.85
C LEU A 18 1.14 -26.09 -25.45
N LYS A 19 0.33 -27.15 -25.62
CA LYS A 19 -1.08 -27.20 -25.16
C LYS A 19 -1.21 -26.93 -23.66
N LYS A 20 -0.34 -27.52 -22.82
CA LYS A 20 -0.33 -27.29 -21.37
C LYS A 20 0.11 -25.85 -21.05
N LYS A 21 1.14 -25.33 -21.73
CA LYS A 21 1.60 -23.93 -21.57
C LYS A 21 0.48 -22.92 -21.84
N TYR A 22 -0.20 -23.04 -22.98
CA TYR A 22 -1.30 -22.12 -23.33
C TYR A 22 -2.53 -22.29 -22.42
N LYS A 23 -2.81 -23.50 -21.95
CA LYS A 23 -3.88 -23.75 -20.95
C LYS A 23 -3.59 -23.06 -19.62
N VAL A 24 -2.34 -23.10 -19.13
CA VAL A 24 -1.92 -22.40 -17.91
C VAL A 24 -2.02 -20.89 -18.09
N LEU A 25 -1.49 -20.34 -19.19
CA LEU A 25 -1.58 -18.89 -19.47
C LEU A 25 -3.02 -18.39 -19.54
N ARG A 26 -3.93 -19.16 -20.17
CA ARG A 26 -5.36 -18.83 -20.22
C ARG A 26 -5.97 -18.82 -18.81
N LYS A 27 -5.72 -19.86 -18.01
CA LYS A 27 -6.21 -19.94 -16.62
C LYS A 27 -5.69 -18.79 -15.73
N VAL A 28 -4.41 -18.44 -15.83
CA VAL A 28 -3.82 -17.34 -15.06
C VAL A 28 -4.44 -16.00 -15.46
N LYS A 29 -4.57 -15.74 -16.77
CA LYS A 29 -5.23 -14.52 -17.27
C LYS A 29 -6.67 -14.41 -16.80
N GLU A 30 -7.44 -15.49 -16.87
CA GLU A 30 -8.82 -15.54 -16.39
C GLU A 30 -8.91 -15.30 -14.89
N HIS A 31 -8.03 -15.94 -14.11
CA HIS A 31 -7.97 -15.78 -12.66
C HIS A 31 -7.63 -14.33 -12.26
N HIS A 32 -6.65 -13.69 -12.90
CA HIS A 32 -6.34 -12.27 -12.65
C HIS A 32 -7.50 -11.36 -13.05
N LYS A 33 -8.20 -11.64 -14.16
CA LYS A 33 -9.41 -10.90 -14.55
C LYS A 33 -10.53 -11.03 -13.51
N LYS A 34 -10.75 -12.23 -12.96
CA LYS A 34 -11.75 -12.46 -11.89
C LYS A 34 -11.37 -11.72 -10.61
N LYS A 35 -10.13 -11.88 -10.13
CA LYS A 35 -9.60 -11.15 -8.95
C LYS A 35 -9.73 -9.63 -9.11
N ALA A 36 -9.43 -9.08 -10.29
CA ALA A 36 -9.58 -7.65 -10.54
C ALA A 36 -11.05 -7.19 -10.53
N LYS A 37 -11.98 -8.00 -11.05
CA LYS A 37 -13.42 -7.73 -10.99
C LYS A 37 -13.95 -7.82 -9.56
N GLU A 38 -13.54 -8.82 -8.80
CA GLU A 38 -13.88 -9.00 -7.39
C GLU A 38 -13.34 -7.83 -6.54
N ALA A 39 -12.07 -7.43 -6.72
CA ALA A 39 -11.49 -6.29 -6.02
C ALA A 39 -12.21 -4.97 -6.33
N LYS A 40 -12.63 -4.77 -7.60
CA LYS A 40 -13.46 -3.63 -8.01
C LYS A 40 -14.86 -3.68 -7.38
N LYS A 41 -15.50 -4.86 -7.35
CA LYS A 41 -16.83 -5.08 -6.77
C LYS A 41 -16.83 -4.89 -5.25
N LEU A 42 -15.77 -5.34 -4.58
CA LEU A 42 -15.57 -5.17 -3.13
C LEU A 42 -15.28 -3.72 -2.73
N GLY A 43 -15.17 -2.78 -3.68
CA GLY A 43 -15.21 -1.35 -3.37
C GLY A 43 -14.07 -0.85 -2.48
N LEU A 44 -12.98 -1.60 -2.34
CA LEU A 44 -11.80 -1.23 -1.54
C LEU A 44 -11.08 0.03 -2.07
N ASN A 45 -11.56 0.63 -3.17
CA ASN A 45 -11.13 1.91 -3.74
C ASN A 45 -11.79 3.13 -3.08
N LYS A 46 -12.12 3.12 -1.78
CA LYS A 46 -12.60 4.34 -1.09
C LYS A 46 -11.59 5.03 -0.20
N ARG A 47 -10.39 4.48 -0.05
CA ARG A 47 -9.14 5.13 0.39
C ARG A 47 -8.12 3.99 0.49
N LYS A 48 -6.91 4.15 -0.07
CA LYS A 48 -5.79 3.30 0.36
C LYS A 48 -5.78 3.40 1.88
N LYS A 49 -5.97 2.29 2.61
CA LYS A 49 -5.74 2.29 4.05
C LYS A 49 -4.34 2.88 4.20
N VAL A 50 -4.23 4.00 4.92
CA VAL A 50 -2.94 4.57 5.30
C VAL A 50 -2.14 3.40 5.82
N GLU A 51 -0.99 3.16 5.19
CA GLU A 51 -0.06 2.11 5.56
C GLU A 51 0.21 2.31 7.05
N LYS A 52 -0.32 1.39 7.85
CA LYS A 52 -0.06 1.41 9.29
C LYS A 52 1.26 0.71 9.41
N ASP A 53 2.30 1.51 9.53
CA ASP A 53 3.62 1.00 9.83
C ASP A 53 3.49 0.06 11.04
N PRO A 54 4.07 -1.14 10.99
CA PRO A 54 4.18 -1.97 12.18
C PRO A 54 4.95 -1.14 13.21
N GLY A 55 4.23 -0.61 14.20
CA GLY A 55 4.76 0.41 15.11
C GLY A 55 6.04 -0.04 15.80
N ILE A 56 6.81 0.93 16.27
CA ILE A 56 8.07 0.70 16.99
C ILE A 56 7.81 -0.27 18.15
N PRO A 57 8.47 -1.45 18.18
CA PRO A 57 8.33 -2.42 19.26
C PRO A 57 8.59 -1.81 20.64
N ASN A 58 7.92 -2.32 21.68
CA ASN A 58 7.97 -1.74 23.03
C ASN A 58 9.32 -1.91 23.74
N ASP A 59 10.12 -2.89 23.34
CA ASP A 59 11.39 -3.24 23.99
C ASP A 59 12.57 -2.39 23.49
N TRP A 60 12.30 -1.34 22.70
CA TRP A 60 13.33 -0.49 22.14
C TRP A 60 13.73 0.64 23.12
N PRO A 61 14.99 0.70 23.57
CA PRO A 61 15.43 1.63 24.63
C PRO A 61 15.34 3.12 24.25
N PHE A 62 15.27 3.45 22.95
CA PHE A 62 15.13 4.83 22.46
C PHE A 62 13.72 5.17 21.98
N LYS A 63 12.72 4.36 22.33
CA LYS A 63 11.32 4.54 21.89
C LYS A 63 10.77 5.92 22.27
N GLU A 64 11.08 6.38 23.47
CA GLU A 64 10.65 7.69 23.98
C GLU A 64 11.32 8.85 23.25
N GLN A 65 12.60 8.72 22.94
CA GLN A 65 13.34 9.74 22.19
C GLN A 65 12.83 9.86 20.76
N GLU A 66 12.55 8.72 20.10
CA GLU A 66 12.01 8.68 18.75
C GLU A 66 10.58 9.22 18.70
N LEU A 67 9.74 8.88 19.70
CA LEU A 67 8.38 9.39 19.80
C LEU A 67 8.37 10.92 19.95
N LYS A 68 9.23 11.46 20.82
CA LYS A 68 9.40 12.91 21.01
C LYS A 68 9.88 13.60 19.73
N ALA A 69 10.79 12.99 18.97
CA ALA A 69 11.24 13.52 17.69
C ALA A 69 10.12 13.54 16.63
N LEU A 70 9.27 12.51 16.60
CA LEU A 70 8.11 12.44 15.71
C LEU A 70 7.02 13.43 16.09
N GLU A 71 6.74 13.60 17.38
CA GLU A 71 5.80 14.61 17.90
C GLU A 71 6.26 16.02 17.55
N ALA A 72 7.54 16.35 17.80
CA ALA A 72 8.10 17.64 17.41
C ALA A 72 8.06 17.88 15.88
N ARG A 73 8.08 16.83 15.05
CA ARG A 73 7.91 16.95 13.60
C ARG A 73 6.45 17.20 13.20
N ARG A 74 5.50 16.59 13.91
CA ARG A 74 4.06 16.81 13.70
C ARG A 74 3.64 18.21 14.14
N GLU A 75 4.10 18.67 15.29
CA GLU A 75 3.82 20.02 15.82
C GLU A 75 4.29 21.10 14.85
N ARG A 76 5.55 21.03 14.39
CA ARG A 76 6.10 21.95 13.38
C ARG A 76 5.27 21.99 12.09
N ALA A 77 4.80 20.84 11.61
CA ALA A 77 3.98 20.77 10.41
C ALA A 77 2.58 21.37 10.61
N LEU A 78 1.99 21.22 11.80
CA LEU A 78 0.69 21.82 12.13
C LEU A 78 0.77 23.33 12.26
N GLU A 79 1.81 23.84 12.94
CA GLU A 79 2.05 25.27 13.08
C GLU A 79 2.25 25.95 11.71
N GLU A 80 3.04 25.34 10.82
CA GLU A 80 3.24 25.87 9.46
C GLU A 80 1.93 25.93 8.66
N LEU A 81 1.08 24.90 8.79
CA LEU A 81 -0.23 24.88 8.15
C LEU A 81 -1.18 25.93 8.74
N GLU A 82 -1.13 26.17 10.04
CA GLU A 82 -1.93 27.20 10.71
C GLU A 82 -1.49 28.61 10.31
N GLN A 83 -0.18 28.87 10.27
CA GLN A 83 0.37 30.13 9.77
C GLN A 83 -0.03 30.40 8.31
N LYS A 84 0.04 29.38 7.44
CA LYS A 84 -0.41 29.50 6.05
C LYS A 84 -1.91 29.80 5.94
N LYS A 85 -2.74 29.18 6.79
CA LYS A 85 -4.18 29.47 6.85
C LYS A 85 -4.46 30.88 7.34
N ALA A 86 -3.74 31.34 8.37
CA ALA A 86 -3.87 32.71 8.89
C ALA A 86 -3.48 33.73 7.83
N ALA A 87 -2.31 33.58 7.19
CA ALA A 87 -1.86 34.46 6.11
C ALA A 87 -2.83 34.48 4.91
N HIS A 88 -3.47 33.35 4.60
CA HIS A 88 -4.50 33.31 3.56
C HIS A 88 -5.76 34.08 3.96
N LYS A 89 -6.23 33.91 5.20
CA LYS A 89 -7.38 34.67 5.74
C LYS A 89 -7.11 36.17 5.72
N GLU A 90 -5.94 36.61 6.21
CA GLU A 90 -5.54 38.02 6.21
C GLU A 90 -5.52 38.61 4.79
N ARG A 91 -5.00 37.86 3.80
CA ARG A 91 -5.01 38.31 2.39
C ARG A 91 -6.42 38.43 1.82
N VAL A 92 -7.30 37.46 2.13
CA VAL A 92 -8.69 37.48 1.68
C VAL A 92 -9.44 38.65 2.33
N LEU A 93 -9.29 38.85 3.64
CA LEU A 93 -9.87 39.97 4.38
C LEU A 93 -9.33 41.32 3.89
N ALA A 94 -8.02 41.44 3.66
CA ALA A 94 -7.43 42.63 3.08
C ALA A 94 -7.95 42.92 1.67
N SER A 95 -8.11 41.90 0.83
CA SER A 95 -8.70 42.06 -0.51
C SER A 95 -10.18 42.45 -0.48
N GLN A 96 -10.95 41.90 0.45
CA GLN A 96 -12.36 42.26 0.67
C GLN A 96 -12.50 43.69 1.19
N ASN A 97 -11.65 44.11 2.13
CA ASN A 97 -11.64 45.47 2.65
C ASN A 97 -11.21 46.50 1.60
N LEU A 98 -10.24 46.15 0.74
CA LEU A 98 -9.85 47.00 -0.40
C LEU A 98 -10.98 47.15 -1.43
N PHE A 99 -11.71 46.07 -1.71
CA PHE A 99 -12.84 46.09 -2.65
C PHE A 99 -14.04 46.89 -2.13
N LEU A 100 -14.26 46.92 -0.82
CA LEU A 100 -15.34 47.68 -0.18
C LEU A 100 -15.01 49.17 0.01
N CYS A 101 -13.75 49.57 -0.14
CA CYS A 101 -13.27 50.93 0.10
C CYS A 101 -13.09 51.76 -1.20
N LEU A 102 -13.35 51.16 -2.36
CA LEU A 102 -13.42 51.79 -3.69
C LEU A 102 -14.89 51.94 -4.11
#